data_AF-A0A075C6W6-F1
#
_entry.id   AF-A0A075C6W6-F1
#
_cell.length_a   1.000
_cell.length_b   1.000
_cell.length_c   1.000
_cell.angle_alpha   90.00
_cell.angle_beta   90.00
_cell.angle_gamma   90.00
#
_symmetry.space_group_name_H-M   'P 1'
#
loop_
_entity.id
_entity.type
_entity.pdbx_description
1 polymer ?
#
loop_
_entity_poly.entity_id
_entity_poly.type
_entity_poly.pdbx_seq_one_letter_code
_entity_poly.pdbx_strand_id
1 'polypeptide(L)'
;LKVPEAIWAHGSNKPLTATEILSHILPNSPTADPENLQRMLRLLTTYNIFVEHLSDTTPVQRRYSLTEVGETLVPDSDGLSYGDYIMQHHQDALVRSWPLVHMAVVDPVTEPFVRANGESAYWYYGKDEEMNELMQKAMAGFSVPFMRELLDGGYDGFERDVERLVDVGGSAGDCLKMIMQKFGNIKEGINFDLPDVVAAGPPI
;
A
#
# COMPACT_ATOMS: atom_id res chain seq x y z
N LEU A 1 6.07 11.26 4.28
CA LEU A 1 6.54 11.57 5.66
C LEU A 1 6.75 10.33 6.52
N LYS A 2 6.21 9.15 6.20
CA LYS A 2 6.44 7.92 7.00
C LYS A 2 6.08 8.05 8.50
N VAL A 3 4.96 8.74 8.76
CA VAL A 3 4.49 9.00 10.13
C VAL A 3 4.05 7.72 10.84
N PRO A 4 3.28 6.80 10.22
CA PRO A 4 2.94 5.52 10.85
C PRO A 4 4.19 4.74 11.28
N GLU A 5 5.19 4.63 10.40
CA GLU A 5 6.43 3.92 10.70
C GLU A 5 7.22 4.57 11.84
N ALA A 6 7.24 5.90 11.90
CA ALA A 6 7.89 6.65 12.97
C ALA A 6 7.23 6.44 14.35
N ILE A 7 5.92 6.23 14.39
CA ILE A 7 5.17 5.89 15.62
C ILE A 7 5.39 4.42 15.99
N TRP A 8 5.41 3.52 15.02
CA TRP A 8 5.62 2.09 15.24
C TRP A 8 7.07 1.72 15.58
N ALA A 9 8.01 2.63 15.34
CA ALA A 9 9.44 2.42 15.53
C ALA A 9 9.76 1.70 16.85
N HIS A 10 10.66 0.72 16.77
CA HIS A 10 11.01 -0.20 17.87
C HIS A 10 9.95 -1.25 18.25
N GLY A 11 8.99 -1.52 17.36
CA GLY A 11 8.02 -2.61 17.51
C GLY A 11 6.97 -2.33 18.60
N SER A 12 6.72 -1.05 18.90
CA SER A 12 5.74 -0.65 19.90
C SER A 12 4.97 0.57 19.45
N ASN A 13 3.65 0.50 19.51
CA ASN A 13 2.71 1.59 19.18
C ASN A 13 2.59 2.63 20.32
N LYS A 14 3.73 3.11 20.82
CA LYS A 14 3.75 4.03 21.96
C LYS A 14 3.26 5.42 21.53
N PRO A 15 2.39 6.08 22.32
CA PRO A 15 1.94 7.43 21.99
C PRO A 15 3.11 8.43 21.95
N LEU A 16 3.28 9.12 20.80
CA LEU A 16 4.31 10.14 20.59
C LEU A 16 3.70 11.52 20.32
N THR A 17 4.37 12.56 20.78
CA THR A 17 4.06 13.95 20.40
C THR A 17 4.46 14.22 18.94
N ALA A 18 3.87 15.25 18.32
CA ALA A 18 4.25 15.65 16.97
C ALA A 18 5.75 16.01 16.86
N THR A 19 6.34 16.60 17.90
CA THR A 19 7.78 16.88 17.97
C THR A 19 8.62 15.61 18.00
N GLU A 20 8.24 14.60 18.81
CA GLU A 20 8.93 13.31 18.86
C GLU A 20 8.84 12.60 17.50
N ILE A 21 7.65 12.57 16.88
CA ILE A 21 7.44 12.00 15.54
C ILE A 21 8.34 12.69 14.51
N LEU A 22 8.39 14.02 14.47
CA LEU A 22 9.26 14.74 13.53
C LEU A 22 10.74 14.49 13.79
N SER A 23 11.16 14.32 15.05
CA SER A 23 12.54 14.01 15.36
C SER A 23 12.99 12.64 14.82
N HIS A 24 12.06 11.69 14.69
CA HIS A 24 12.33 10.39 14.05
C HIS A 24 12.39 10.50 12.53
N ILE A 25 11.50 11.30 11.92
CA ILE A 25 11.38 11.38 10.45
C ILE A 25 12.45 12.34 9.86
N LEU A 26 12.65 13.48 10.51
CA LEU A 26 13.42 14.62 10.03
C LEU A 26 14.33 15.16 11.15
N PRO A 27 15.29 14.36 11.67
CA PRO A 27 16.11 14.72 12.84
C PRO A 27 16.91 16.02 12.70
N ASN A 28 17.18 16.45 11.47
CA ASN A 28 18.00 17.63 11.16
C ASN A 28 17.25 18.71 10.38
N SER A 29 15.91 18.79 10.51
CA SER A 29 15.10 19.79 9.80
C SER A 29 14.65 20.92 10.73
N PRO A 30 15.37 22.07 10.76
CA PRO A 30 15.00 23.19 11.61
C PRO A 30 13.71 23.90 11.15
N THR A 31 13.25 23.62 9.93
CA THR A 31 12.04 24.19 9.34
C THR A 31 10.81 23.29 9.51
N ALA A 32 10.97 22.08 10.04
CA ALA A 32 9.85 21.18 10.28
C ALA A 32 8.97 21.71 11.43
N ASP A 33 7.67 21.86 11.15
CA ASP A 33 6.73 22.46 12.08
C ASP A 33 5.86 21.38 12.75
N PRO A 34 6.06 21.09 14.06
CA PRO A 34 5.26 20.11 14.79
C PRO A 34 3.79 20.52 14.92
N GLU A 35 3.46 21.82 14.87
CA GLU A 35 2.07 22.27 14.94
C GLU A 35 1.30 21.92 13.66
N ASN A 36 1.92 22.08 12.49
CA ASN A 36 1.33 21.64 11.22
C ASN A 36 1.13 20.13 11.18
N LEU A 37 2.12 19.34 11.63
CA LEU A 37 1.95 17.89 11.74
C LEU A 37 0.80 17.54 12.70
N GLN A 38 0.73 18.19 13.87
CA GLN A 38 -0.34 17.97 14.84
C GLN A 38 -1.73 18.25 14.26
N ARG A 39 -1.87 19.28 13.42
CA ARG A 39 -3.16 19.59 12.75
C ARG A 39 -3.57 18.48 11.79
N MET A 40 -2.62 17.91 11.04
CA MET A 40 -2.88 16.76 10.16
C MET A 40 -3.25 15.51 10.97
N LEU A 41 -2.48 15.19 12.01
CA LEU A 41 -2.75 14.04 12.88
C LEU A 41 -4.12 14.12 13.55
N ARG A 42 -4.52 15.32 14.01
CA ARG A 42 -5.84 15.55 14.61
C ARG A 42 -6.98 15.33 13.62
N LEU A 43 -6.81 15.73 12.35
CA LEU A 43 -7.77 15.40 11.30
C LEU A 43 -7.85 13.89 11.10
N LEU A 44 -6.72 13.20 10.94
CA LEU A 44 -6.68 11.76 10.68
C LEU A 44 -7.19 10.93 11.87
N THR A 45 -7.11 11.47 13.09
CA THR A 45 -7.75 10.91 14.29
C THR A 45 -9.28 10.83 14.12
N THR A 46 -9.92 11.82 13.48
CA THR A 46 -11.38 11.78 13.26
C THR A 46 -11.80 10.72 12.24
N TYR A 47 -10.85 10.15 11.50
CA TYR A 47 -11.06 9.05 10.55
C TYR A 47 -10.54 7.71 11.11
N ASN A 48 -10.31 7.61 12.42
CA ASN A 48 -9.87 6.39 13.09
C ASN A 48 -8.52 5.84 12.57
N ILE A 49 -7.62 6.70 12.09
CA ILE A 49 -6.26 6.28 11.70
C ILE A 49 -5.29 6.38 12.89
N PHE A 50 -5.48 7.38 13.75
CA PHE A 50 -4.70 7.59 14.96
C PHE A 50 -5.62 7.67 16.19
N VAL A 51 -5.06 7.36 17.36
CA VAL A 51 -5.65 7.64 18.67
C VAL A 51 -4.96 8.86 19.25
N GLU A 52 -5.74 9.88 19.65
CA GLU A 52 -5.24 11.04 20.36
C GLU A 52 -5.27 10.79 21.88
N HIS A 53 -4.13 11.01 22.53
CA HIS A 53 -3.96 10.93 23.98
C HIS A 53 -3.65 12.33 24.52
N LEU A 54 -4.44 12.78 25.49
CA LEU A 54 -4.27 14.08 26.14
C LEU A 54 -3.64 13.89 27.51
N SER A 55 -2.64 14.70 27.85
CA SER A 55 -2.13 14.74 29.22
C SER A 55 -3.01 15.62 30.11
N ASP A 56 -3.08 15.27 31.40
CA ASP A 56 -3.72 16.08 32.43
C ASP A 56 -2.86 17.28 32.91
N THR A 57 -1.77 17.58 32.19
CA THR A 57 -0.82 18.66 32.53
C THR A 57 -1.25 19.99 31.91
N THR A 58 -0.72 21.10 32.43
CA THR A 58 -0.82 22.43 31.79
C THR A 58 0.57 22.89 31.36
N PRO A 59 0.82 23.15 30.06
CA PRO A 59 -0.12 22.99 28.95
C PRO A 59 -0.45 21.52 28.66
N VAL A 60 -1.63 21.29 28.07
CA VAL A 60 -2.07 19.97 27.62
C VAL A 60 -1.15 19.50 26.50
N GLN A 61 -0.53 18.34 26.69
CA GLN A 61 0.33 17.70 25.71
C GLN A 61 -0.48 16.67 24.93
N ARG A 62 -0.46 16.76 23.60
CA ARG A 62 -1.11 15.79 22.69
C ARG A 62 -0.10 14.77 22.23
N ARG A 63 -0.48 13.49 22.31
CA ARG A 63 0.27 12.36 21.78
C ARG A 63 -0.61 11.53 20.86
N TYR A 64 0.02 10.82 19.93
CA TYR A 64 -0.66 10.03 18.92
C TYR A 64 -0.08 8.61 18.91
N SER A 65 -0.95 7.61 18.90
CA SER A 65 -0.62 6.22 18.53
C SER A 65 -1.47 5.82 17.32
N LEU A 66 -1.14 4.71 16.68
CA LEU A 66 -1.95 4.13 15.60
C LEU A 66 -3.16 3.39 16.17
N THR A 67 -4.24 3.34 15.39
CA THR A 67 -5.32 2.34 15.55
C THR A 67 -4.97 1.08 14.77
N GLU A 68 -5.81 0.04 14.82
CA GLU A 68 -5.69 -1.12 13.92
C GLU A 68 -5.68 -0.72 12.42
N VAL A 69 -6.46 0.29 12.04
CA VAL A 69 -6.45 0.84 10.67
C VAL A 69 -5.14 1.58 10.37
N GLY A 70 -4.61 2.33 11.34
CA GLY A 70 -3.32 2.99 11.20
C GLY A 70 -2.15 2.01 11.07
N GLU A 71 -2.23 0.87 11.75
CA GLU A 71 -1.22 -0.19 11.70
C GLU A 71 -1.09 -0.82 10.31
N THR A 72 -2.16 -0.87 9.51
CA THR A 72 -2.07 -1.35 8.11
C THR A 72 -1.23 -0.44 7.20
N LEU A 73 -0.90 0.78 7.65
CA LEU A 73 -0.04 1.72 6.94
C LEU A 73 1.44 1.54 7.30
N VAL A 74 1.77 0.64 8.22
CA VAL A 74 3.14 0.32 8.61
C VAL A 74 3.60 -0.91 7.80
N PRO A 75 4.81 -0.90 7.23
CA PRO A 75 5.38 -2.08 6.58
C PRO A 75 5.48 -3.27 7.54
N ASP A 76 5.00 -4.43 7.09
CA ASP A 76 5.12 -5.70 7.80
C ASP A 76 6.55 -6.28 7.70
N SER A 77 6.73 -7.53 8.14
CA SER A 77 8.04 -8.23 8.08
C SER A 77 8.60 -8.38 6.68
N ASP A 78 7.74 -8.37 5.66
CA ASP A 78 8.11 -8.47 4.25
C ASP A 78 8.25 -7.08 3.60
N GLY A 79 8.10 -6.02 4.41
CA GLY A 79 8.17 -4.63 3.95
C GLY A 79 6.91 -4.17 3.22
N LEU A 80 5.80 -4.89 3.36
CA LEU A 80 4.54 -4.62 2.66
C LEU A 80 3.59 -3.82 3.54
N SER A 81 2.92 -2.82 2.95
CA SER A 81 1.91 -2.02 3.65
C SER A 81 0.78 -1.59 2.71
N TYR A 82 -0.37 -1.27 3.29
CA TYR A 82 -1.44 -0.57 2.56
C TYR A 82 -1.06 0.88 2.23
N GLY A 83 -0.01 1.41 2.86
CA GLY A 83 0.51 2.75 2.61
C GLY A 83 0.96 2.94 1.16
N ASP A 84 1.66 1.95 0.58
CA ASP A 84 2.11 2.01 -0.82
C ASP A 84 0.93 2.06 -1.80
N TYR A 85 -0.14 1.31 -1.51
CA TYR A 85 -1.38 1.36 -2.29
C TYR A 85 -2.02 2.76 -2.27
N ILE A 86 -2.10 3.39 -1.11
CA ILE A 86 -2.60 4.77 -0.98
C ILE A 86 -1.71 5.75 -1.74
N MET A 87 -0.39 5.63 -1.61
CA MET A 87 0.56 6.50 -2.30
C MET A 87 0.45 6.38 -3.83
N GLN A 88 0.32 5.16 -4.35
CA GLN A 88 0.13 4.93 -5.78
C GLN A 88 -1.14 5.62 -6.29
N HIS A 89 -2.27 5.50 -5.58
CA HIS A 89 -3.55 6.09 -6.00
C HIS A 89 -3.59 7.64 -5.92
N HIS A 90 -2.66 8.26 -5.21
CA HIS A 90 -2.57 9.71 -5.02
C HIS A 90 -1.40 10.36 -5.77
N GLN A 91 -0.78 9.64 -6.72
CA GLN A 91 0.19 10.24 -7.64
C GLN A 91 -0.48 11.29 -8.54
N ASP A 92 0.27 12.32 -8.91
CA ASP A 92 -0.21 13.45 -9.70
C ASP A 92 -0.95 13.02 -10.98
N ALA A 93 -0.45 11.99 -11.68
CA ALA A 93 -1.06 11.50 -12.93
C ALA A 93 -2.48 10.94 -12.71
N LEU A 94 -2.70 10.17 -11.64
CA LEU A 94 -4.04 9.68 -11.27
C LEU A 94 -4.92 10.82 -10.76
N VAL A 95 -4.38 11.70 -9.91
CA VAL A 95 -5.15 12.83 -9.36
C VAL A 95 -5.66 13.77 -10.45
N ARG A 96 -4.83 14.04 -11.46
CA ARG A 96 -5.19 14.84 -12.65
C ARG A 96 -6.30 14.23 -13.50
N SER A 97 -6.56 12.93 -13.36
CA SER A 97 -7.59 12.22 -14.11
C SER A 97 -8.98 12.41 -13.48
N TRP A 98 -9.08 12.68 -12.17
CA TRP A 98 -10.36 12.81 -11.46
C TRP A 98 -11.29 13.89 -12.02
N PRO A 99 -10.82 15.12 -12.36
CA PRO A 99 -11.68 16.13 -12.98
C PRO A 99 -12.28 15.70 -14.33
N LEU A 100 -11.67 14.72 -15.01
CA LEU A 100 -12.09 14.24 -16.32
C LEU A 100 -13.01 13.01 -16.25
N VAL A 101 -13.36 12.50 -15.06
CA VAL A 101 -14.21 11.29 -14.94
C VAL A 101 -15.56 11.45 -15.63
N HIS A 102 -16.12 12.65 -15.65
CA HIS A 102 -17.36 12.94 -16.38
C HIS A 102 -17.25 12.65 -17.90
N MET A 103 -16.05 12.70 -18.49
CA MET A 103 -15.82 12.38 -19.90
C MET A 103 -16.05 10.90 -20.20
N ALA A 104 -15.93 10.00 -19.22
CA ALA A 104 -16.30 8.60 -19.41
C ALA A 104 -17.81 8.42 -19.72
N VAL A 105 -18.64 9.42 -19.38
CA VAL A 105 -20.07 9.44 -19.73
C VAL A 105 -20.32 10.23 -21.01
N VAL A 106 -19.67 11.38 -21.17
CA VAL A 106 -19.92 12.31 -22.30
C VAL A 106 -19.27 11.84 -23.61
N ASP A 107 -18.09 11.24 -23.53
CA ASP A 107 -17.32 10.74 -24.68
C ASP A 107 -16.54 9.47 -24.26
N PRO A 108 -17.19 8.29 -24.26
CA PRO A 108 -16.64 7.08 -23.68
C PRO A 108 -15.53 6.43 -24.52
N VAL A 109 -15.16 7.02 -25.67
CA VAL A 109 -14.13 6.45 -26.56
C VAL A 109 -12.75 6.43 -25.90
N THR A 110 -12.46 7.43 -25.06
CA THR A 110 -11.17 7.57 -24.40
C THR A 110 -11.36 7.71 -22.89
N GLU A 111 -10.69 6.87 -22.12
CA GLU A 111 -10.73 6.90 -20.65
C GLU A 111 -10.14 8.19 -20.06
N PRO A 112 -10.59 8.63 -18.87
CA PRO A 112 -10.13 9.87 -18.24
C PRO A 112 -8.61 9.96 -18.07
N PHE A 113 -7.95 8.85 -17.76
CA PHE A 113 -6.50 8.82 -17.58
C PHE A 113 -5.76 9.12 -18.87
N VAL A 114 -6.12 8.46 -19.98
CA VAL A 114 -5.55 8.74 -21.31
C VAL A 114 -5.81 10.19 -21.71
N ARG A 115 -6.97 10.77 -21.38
CA ARG A 115 -7.24 12.19 -21.67
C ARG A 115 -6.32 13.13 -20.87
N ALA A 116 -6.04 12.81 -19.61
CA ALA A 116 -5.21 13.64 -18.73
C ALA A 116 -3.70 13.51 -19.02
N ASN A 117 -3.27 12.33 -19.48
CA ASN A 117 -1.85 11.94 -19.50
C ASN A 117 -1.34 11.47 -20.88
N GLY A 118 -2.22 11.29 -21.87
CA GLY A 118 -1.87 10.97 -23.26
C GLY A 118 -1.76 9.47 -23.57
N GLU A 119 -1.75 8.60 -22.56
CA GLU A 119 -1.64 7.14 -22.70
C GLU A 119 -2.28 6.44 -21.49
N SER A 120 -2.46 5.11 -21.56
CA SER A 120 -3.05 4.35 -20.45
C SER A 120 -2.13 4.30 -19.24
N ALA A 121 -2.70 4.15 -18.04
CA ALA A 121 -1.94 4.11 -16.79
C ALA A 121 -0.78 3.12 -16.78
N TYR A 122 -0.98 1.91 -17.30
CA TYR A 122 0.06 0.88 -17.35
C TYR A 122 1.32 1.35 -18.10
N TRP A 123 1.15 1.85 -19.34
CA TRP A 123 2.27 2.35 -20.15
C TRP A 123 2.88 3.63 -19.59
N TYR A 124 2.06 4.50 -19.00
CA TYR A 124 2.54 5.72 -18.37
C TYR A 124 3.51 5.41 -17.23
N TYR A 125 3.12 4.51 -16.33
CA TYR A 125 3.93 4.14 -15.17
C TYR A 125 5.10 3.23 -15.53
N GLY A 126 4.97 2.38 -16.54
CA GLY A 126 6.05 1.52 -17.01
C GLY A 126 7.26 2.26 -17.59
N LYS A 127 7.16 3.57 -17.83
CA LYS A 127 8.26 4.42 -18.33
C LYS A 127 9.19 4.94 -17.25
N ASP A 128 8.74 4.94 -16.00
CA ASP A 128 9.47 5.47 -14.85
C ASP A 128 9.70 4.36 -13.83
N GLU A 129 10.96 4.04 -13.58
CA GLU A 129 11.35 2.92 -12.72
C GLU A 129 10.82 3.09 -11.29
N GLU A 130 10.86 4.31 -10.73
CA GLU A 130 10.38 4.59 -9.37
C GLU A 130 8.86 4.44 -9.29
N MET A 131 8.12 4.93 -10.28
CA MET A 131 6.66 4.77 -10.31
C MET A 131 6.25 3.31 -10.52
N ASN A 132 6.96 2.59 -11.37
CA ASN A 132 6.72 1.17 -11.61
C ASN A 132 7.00 0.34 -10.34
N GLU A 133 8.11 0.62 -9.65
CA GLU A 133 8.41 -0.01 -8.35
C GLU A 133 7.32 0.26 -7.30
N LEU A 134 6.84 1.50 -7.22
CA LEU A 134 5.73 1.84 -6.31
C LEU A 134 4.45 1.08 -6.69
N MET A 135 4.15 0.94 -7.99
CA MET A 135 3.01 0.17 -8.46
C MET A 135 3.12 -1.31 -8.06
N GLN A 136 4.30 -1.91 -8.21
CA GLN A 136 4.52 -3.30 -7.78
C GLN A 136 4.38 -3.46 -6.26
N LYS A 137 4.98 -2.56 -5.46
CA LYS A 137 4.82 -2.55 -4.00
C LYS A 137 3.37 -2.35 -3.57
N ALA A 138 2.64 -1.46 -4.23
CA ALA A 138 1.22 -1.22 -3.99
C ALA A 138 0.37 -2.48 -4.24
N MET A 139 0.64 -3.19 -5.35
CA MET A 139 -0.09 -4.43 -5.67
C MET A 139 0.26 -5.55 -4.69
N ALA A 140 1.54 -5.72 -4.33
CA ALA A 140 1.95 -6.70 -3.33
C ALA A 140 1.40 -6.38 -1.93
N GLY A 141 1.46 -5.10 -1.52
CA GLY A 141 0.96 -4.61 -0.24
C GLY A 141 -0.54 -4.78 -0.03
N PHE A 142 -1.31 -4.85 -1.13
CA PHE A 142 -2.73 -5.19 -1.10
C PHE A 142 -2.98 -6.71 -1.20
N SER A 143 -2.36 -7.38 -2.18
CA SER A 143 -2.69 -8.76 -2.56
C SER A 143 -2.14 -9.81 -1.58
N VAL A 144 -0.93 -9.63 -1.04
CA VAL A 144 -0.31 -10.63 -0.15
C VAL A 144 -1.08 -10.77 1.16
N PRO A 145 -1.44 -9.70 1.89
CA PRO A 145 -2.27 -9.83 3.09
C PRO A 145 -3.64 -10.47 2.80
N PHE A 146 -4.27 -10.10 1.69
CA PHE A 146 -5.52 -10.71 1.25
C PHE A 146 -5.36 -12.21 1.00
N MET A 147 -4.28 -12.61 0.32
CA MET A 147 -4.00 -14.02 0.04
C MET A 147 -3.69 -14.81 1.31
N ARG A 148 -3.00 -14.23 2.30
CA ARG A 148 -2.80 -14.88 3.61
C ARG A 148 -4.15 -15.22 4.25
N GLU A 149 -5.04 -14.24 4.32
CA GLU A 149 -6.37 -14.42 4.90
C GLU A 149 -7.23 -15.37 4.07
N LEU A 150 -7.20 -15.32 2.73
CA LEU A 150 -7.94 -16.25 1.89
C LEU A 150 -7.50 -17.70 2.14
N LEU A 151 -6.18 -17.90 2.17
CA LEU A 151 -5.58 -19.21 2.37
C LEU A 151 -5.90 -19.73 3.77
N ASP A 152 -5.78 -18.92 4.82
CA ASP A 152 -6.00 -19.31 6.22
C ASP A 152 -7.48 -19.35 6.62
N GLY A 153 -8.31 -18.54 5.95
CA GLY A 153 -9.74 -18.32 6.23
C GLY A 153 -10.68 -19.38 5.65
N GLY A 154 -10.14 -20.51 5.20
CA GLY A 154 -10.93 -21.70 4.86
C GLY A 154 -11.34 -21.83 3.40
N TYR A 155 -10.68 -21.14 2.46
CA TYR A 155 -10.82 -21.47 1.04
C TYR A 155 -10.20 -22.85 0.77
N ASP A 156 -11.04 -23.84 0.42
CA ASP A 156 -10.65 -25.24 0.19
C ASP A 156 -10.55 -25.61 -1.29
N GLY A 157 -10.81 -24.68 -2.20
CA GLY A 157 -10.82 -24.94 -3.66
C GLY A 157 -9.47 -25.37 -4.24
N PHE A 158 -8.37 -25.20 -3.50
CA PHE A 158 -7.04 -25.68 -3.86
C PHE A 158 -6.67 -27.02 -3.21
N GLU A 159 -7.45 -27.52 -2.24
CA GLU A 159 -7.09 -28.71 -1.46
C GLU A 159 -7.26 -30.03 -2.23
N ARG A 160 -8.13 -30.05 -3.25
CA ARG A 160 -8.53 -31.29 -3.93
C ARG A 160 -8.54 -31.13 -5.43
N ASP A 161 -8.04 -32.15 -6.12
CA ASP A 161 -8.13 -32.32 -7.58
C ASP A 161 -7.48 -31.20 -8.43
N VAL A 162 -6.67 -30.32 -7.82
CA VAL A 162 -5.82 -29.35 -8.52
C VAL A 162 -4.37 -29.83 -8.47
N GLU A 163 -3.86 -30.29 -9.61
CA GLU A 163 -2.45 -30.66 -9.79
C GLU A 163 -1.65 -29.60 -10.54
N ARG A 164 -2.32 -28.81 -11.39
CA ARG A 164 -1.73 -27.71 -12.17
C ARG A 164 -2.55 -26.44 -11.96
N LEU A 165 -1.87 -25.36 -11.58
CA LEU A 165 -2.47 -24.05 -11.36
C LEU A 165 -1.81 -23.02 -12.28
N VAL A 166 -2.62 -22.22 -12.96
CA VAL A 166 -2.17 -21.09 -13.78
C VAL A 166 -2.67 -19.80 -13.15
N ASP A 167 -1.76 -18.94 -12.74
CA ASP A 167 -2.05 -17.60 -12.24
C ASP A 167 -1.94 -16.60 -13.41
N VAL A 168 -3.09 -16.14 -13.92
CA VAL A 168 -3.18 -15.26 -15.09
C VAL A 168 -3.22 -13.81 -14.63
N GLY A 169 -2.24 -13.02 -15.05
CA GLY A 169 -2.00 -11.68 -14.50
C GLY A 169 -1.35 -11.74 -13.12
N GLY A 170 -0.56 -12.79 -12.85
CA GLY A 170 0.02 -13.06 -11.53
C GLY A 170 1.19 -12.15 -11.14
N SER A 171 1.56 -11.18 -12.00
CA SER A 171 2.65 -10.22 -11.77
C SER A 171 3.97 -10.93 -11.39
N ALA A 172 4.59 -10.57 -10.26
CA ALA A 172 5.80 -11.21 -9.74
C ALA A 172 5.60 -12.65 -9.25
N GLY A 173 4.35 -13.14 -9.16
CA GLY A 173 4.01 -14.52 -8.82
C GLY A 173 3.90 -14.83 -7.33
N ASP A 174 3.81 -13.81 -6.46
CA ASP A 174 3.71 -13.98 -5.02
C ASP A 174 2.48 -14.81 -4.61
N CYS A 175 1.32 -14.54 -5.24
CA CYS A 175 0.08 -15.29 -4.99
C CYS A 175 0.24 -16.78 -5.31
N LEU A 176 0.72 -17.10 -6.51
CA LEU A 176 0.98 -18.48 -6.93
C LEU A 176 1.95 -19.20 -5.99
N LYS A 177 3.04 -18.52 -5.61
CA LYS A 177 4.04 -19.05 -4.68
C LYS A 177 3.42 -19.39 -3.32
N MET A 178 2.61 -18.50 -2.76
CA MET A 178 1.91 -18.73 -1.50
C MET A 178 0.96 -19.93 -1.57
N ILE A 179 0.19 -20.06 -2.66
CA ILE A 179 -0.72 -21.18 -2.88
C ILE A 179 0.06 -22.50 -2.93
N MET A 180 1.13 -22.57 -3.74
CA MET A 180 1.93 -23.80 -3.90
C MET A 180 2.68 -24.19 -2.62
N GLN A 181 3.15 -23.21 -1.83
CA GLN A 181 3.79 -23.48 -0.54
C GLN A 181 2.81 -24.08 0.47
N LYS A 182 1.53 -23.70 0.41
CA LYS A 182 0.49 -24.22 1.30
C LYS A 182 -0.05 -25.57 0.85
N PHE A 183 -0.29 -25.76 -0.45
CA PHE A 183 -0.98 -26.93 -1.00
C PHE A 183 -0.03 -27.83 -1.78
N GLY A 184 0.53 -28.83 -1.09
CA GLY A 184 1.48 -29.78 -1.69
C GLY A 184 0.89 -30.69 -2.77
N ASN A 185 -0.42 -30.70 -3.00
CA ASN A 185 -1.05 -31.41 -4.12
C ASN A 185 -0.81 -30.72 -5.47
N ILE A 186 -0.60 -29.40 -5.49
CA ILE A 186 -0.32 -28.64 -6.72
C ILE A 186 1.14 -28.90 -7.12
N LYS A 187 1.34 -29.64 -8.22
CA LYS A 187 2.67 -30.07 -8.70
C LYS A 187 3.27 -29.11 -9.72
N GLU A 188 2.43 -28.32 -10.38
CA GLU A 188 2.86 -27.41 -11.43
C GLU A 188 2.15 -26.07 -11.28
N GLY A 189 2.91 -25.02 -11.01
CA GLY A 189 2.45 -23.65 -11.06
C GLY A 189 2.95 -22.96 -12.31
N ILE A 190 2.08 -22.21 -12.98
CA ILE A 190 2.42 -21.39 -14.12
C ILE A 190 2.01 -19.95 -13.81
N ASN A 191 2.98 -19.08 -13.56
CA ASN A 191 2.72 -17.65 -13.51
C ASN A 191 2.70 -17.12 -14.95
N PHE A 192 1.59 -16.51 -15.35
CA PHE A 192 1.37 -16.07 -16.71
C PHE A 192 1.06 -14.57 -16.74
N ASP A 193 2.01 -13.78 -17.23
CA ASP A 193 1.90 -12.33 -17.36
C ASP A 193 2.59 -11.84 -18.66
N LEU A 194 2.64 -10.53 -18.87
CA LEU A 194 3.35 -9.91 -19.98
C LEU A 194 4.85 -10.27 -19.96
N PRO A 195 5.51 -10.39 -21.12
CA PRO A 195 6.90 -10.86 -21.19
C PRO A 195 7.88 -10.08 -20.31
N ASP A 196 7.77 -8.75 -20.29
CA ASP A 196 8.65 -7.89 -19.50
C ASP A 196 8.41 -8.02 -17.99
N VAL A 197 7.16 -8.30 -17.58
CA VAL A 197 6.78 -8.53 -16.17
C VAL A 197 7.36 -9.86 -15.70
N VAL A 198 7.17 -10.93 -16.49
CA VAL A 198 7.73 -12.26 -16.18
C VAL A 198 9.26 -12.23 -16.15
N ALA A 199 9.89 -11.48 -17.05
CA ALA A 199 11.35 -11.35 -17.10
C ALA A 199 11.94 -10.60 -15.89
N ALA A 200 11.18 -9.68 -15.29
CA ALA A 200 11.57 -8.94 -14.09
C ALA A 200 11.24 -9.68 -12.78
N GLY A 201 10.38 -10.69 -12.82
CA GLY A 201 9.94 -11.46 -11.66
C GLY A 201 11.02 -12.41 -11.10
N PRO A 202 10.96 -12.73 -9.80
CA PRO A 202 11.83 -13.75 -9.22
C PRO A 202 11.44 -15.15 -9.72
N PRO A 203 12.35 -16.14 -9.63
CA PRO A 203 11.98 -17.55 -9.79
C PRO A 203 10.92 -17.95 -8.75
N ILE A 204 9.88 -18.66 -9.20
CA ILE A 204 8.76 -19.17 -8.39
C ILE A 204 9.01 -20.60 -7.97
#